data_AF-A0A7M7JAG5-F1
#
_entry.id   AF-A0A7M7JAG5-F1
#
_cell.length_a   1.000
_cell.length_b   1.000
_cell.length_c   1.000
_cell.angle_alpha   90.00
_cell.angle_beta   90.00
_cell.angle_gamma   90.00
#
_symmetry.space_group_name_H-M   'P 1'
#
loop_
_entity.id
_entity.type
_entity.pdbx_description
1 polymer ?
#
loop_
_entity_poly.entity_id
_entity_poly.type
_entity_poly.pdbx_seq_one_letter_code
_entity_poly.pdbx_strand_id
1 'polypeptide(L)'
;MKMNVLQETLEKNVSDFMADHSEIECAKAVVNGLKSKTDQQLIPLIVQTNKIFSQVFLSEQNFFSPTFEAPLKTVFAAAWANLLDILAESRISADLALQTLLKWLEIETIKGSNDELYVFPECHLENLLVVLCGGNANMSRYTDKLVNKMQAFDDLNYYVCKALSRISEKFAKPTTDQAIWNYFGIIKAVRVRNKVSGDKVLPAFGGLENFPFDYKKLQTYYQYAWINFLRASLPEKMYIHVLVLLDDKKVSLFKNPCLLADFLIESYNKGGAVALLALNGLFTLIHKYNLELPDFYSRLYALFRAEVFYTKYRARFFFLADVFLTSTHLPAYLVAAFAKKMSRLCLTAPAYSQMHVIPFIGNLIIRHATLGRMVHCEDVKDLSMDPFIETETDPAKSRALESSLWELKTLQSHWFHRAAAKARIIDNPFPKIEWDLSDVLEADYPQLFEQAVKEKYKGVVPINYHKPKGLLQHADDRMSTTWILE
;
A
#
# COMPACT_ATOMS: atom_id res chain seq x y z
N MET A 1 -12.55 -10.57 -48.87
CA MET A 1 -12.15 -9.84 -50.10
C MET A 1 -11.71 -8.40 -49.84
N LYS A 2 -12.52 -7.50 -49.27
CA LYS A 2 -12.09 -6.11 -48.99
C LYS A 2 -10.87 -5.98 -48.04
N MET A 3 -10.70 -6.88 -47.08
CA MET A 3 -9.52 -6.90 -46.19
C MET A 3 -8.22 -7.26 -46.89
N ASN A 4 -8.21 -8.31 -47.74
CA ASN A 4 -7.01 -8.72 -48.48
C ASN A 4 -6.53 -7.62 -49.43
N VAL A 5 -7.46 -6.94 -50.10
CA VAL A 5 -7.13 -5.84 -51.02
C VAL A 5 -6.52 -4.65 -50.27
N LEU A 6 -7.01 -4.34 -49.05
CA LEU A 6 -6.43 -3.32 -48.16
C LEU A 6 -5.04 -3.73 -47.64
N GLN A 7 -4.83 -5.00 -47.30
CA GLN A 7 -3.53 -5.51 -46.86
C GLN A 7 -2.50 -5.51 -47.99
N GLU A 8 -2.89 -5.93 -49.20
CA GLU A 8 -2.05 -5.93 -50.40
C GLU A 8 -1.68 -4.51 -50.85
N THR A 9 -2.62 -3.56 -50.80
CA THR A 9 -2.30 -2.14 -51.08
C THR A 9 -1.42 -1.51 -50.00
N LEU A 10 -1.58 -1.90 -48.74
CA LEU A 10 -0.72 -1.42 -47.66
C LEU A 10 0.70 -1.99 -47.75
N GLU A 11 0.84 -3.28 -48.06
CA GLU A 11 2.14 -3.93 -48.27
C GLU A 11 2.86 -3.39 -49.50
N LYS A 12 2.12 -3.05 -50.56
CA LYS A 12 2.65 -2.37 -51.73
C LYS A 12 3.16 -0.96 -51.39
N ASN A 13 2.37 -0.14 -50.69
CA ASN A 13 2.79 1.19 -50.26
C ASN A 13 3.99 1.16 -49.29
N VAL A 14 4.10 0.13 -48.45
CA VAL A 14 5.28 -0.11 -47.61
C VAL A 14 6.47 -0.47 -48.49
N SER A 15 6.32 -1.41 -49.43
CA SER A 15 7.38 -1.81 -50.36
C SER A 15 7.87 -0.67 -51.24
N ASP A 16 6.97 0.20 -51.69
CA ASP A 16 7.29 1.36 -52.53
C ASP A 16 8.05 2.43 -51.72
N PHE A 17 7.65 2.69 -50.46
CA PHE A 17 8.42 3.55 -49.55
C PHE A 17 9.79 2.96 -49.15
N MET A 18 9.90 1.63 -49.15
CA MET A 18 11.17 0.94 -48.87
C MET A 18 12.11 0.93 -50.08
N ALA A 19 11.57 1.14 -51.28
CA ALA A 19 12.33 1.31 -52.50
C ALA A 19 12.83 2.75 -52.68
N ASP A 20 12.06 3.75 -52.22
CA ASP A 20 12.43 5.16 -52.33
C ASP A 20 12.03 5.97 -51.07
N HIS A 21 13.02 6.32 -50.24
CA HIS A 21 12.80 7.06 -48.98
C HIS A 21 12.30 8.51 -49.17
N SER A 22 12.27 8.98 -50.42
CA SER A 22 11.78 10.31 -50.81
C SER A 22 10.24 10.39 -50.96
N GLU A 23 9.53 9.25 -51.07
CA GLU A 23 8.07 9.20 -51.24
C GLU A 23 7.29 9.33 -49.91
N ILE A 24 7.35 10.51 -49.31
CA ILE A 24 6.67 10.85 -48.05
C ILE A 24 5.14 10.65 -48.12
N GLU A 25 4.54 10.69 -49.32
CA GLU A 25 3.11 10.48 -49.58
C GLU A 25 2.63 9.06 -49.20
N CYS A 26 3.45 8.03 -49.46
CA CYS A 26 3.15 6.63 -49.10
C CYS A 26 3.13 6.44 -47.58
N ALA A 27 4.08 7.03 -46.86
CA ALA A 27 4.11 7.03 -45.39
C ALA A 27 2.92 7.81 -44.79
N LYS A 28 2.57 8.98 -45.37
CA LYS A 28 1.37 9.75 -44.98
C LYS A 28 0.08 8.96 -45.20
N ALA A 29 -0.06 8.22 -46.30
CA ALA A 29 -1.24 7.41 -46.59
C ALA A 29 -1.43 6.29 -45.55
N VAL A 30 -0.35 5.61 -45.17
CA VAL A 30 -0.39 4.58 -44.10
C VAL A 30 -0.72 5.19 -42.74
N VAL A 31 -0.11 6.33 -42.40
CA VAL A 31 -0.36 7.03 -41.12
C VAL A 31 -1.78 7.60 -41.04
N ASN A 32 -2.33 8.11 -42.14
CA ASN A 32 -3.73 8.55 -42.21
C ASN A 32 -4.71 7.37 -42.12
N GLY A 33 -4.31 6.17 -42.58
CA GLY A 33 -5.07 4.94 -42.42
C GLY A 33 -5.30 4.52 -40.96
N LEU A 34 -4.44 4.97 -40.03
CA LEU A 34 -4.61 4.75 -38.58
C LEU A 34 -5.85 5.46 -37.99
N LYS A 35 -6.48 6.39 -38.73
CA LYS A 35 -7.77 7.00 -38.33
C LYS A 35 -8.99 6.10 -38.60
N SER A 36 -8.80 4.92 -39.20
CA SER A 36 -9.89 4.01 -39.53
C SER A 36 -10.44 3.29 -38.28
N LYS A 37 -11.76 3.24 -38.15
CA LYS A 37 -12.47 2.96 -36.87
C LYS A 37 -12.62 1.48 -36.50
N THR A 38 -12.01 0.52 -37.21
CA THR A 38 -12.21 -0.94 -36.95
C THR A 38 -10.94 -1.65 -36.53
N ASP A 39 -10.99 -2.37 -35.39
CA ASP A 39 -9.84 -3.03 -34.76
C ASP A 39 -9.09 -4.03 -35.64
N GLN A 40 -9.81 -4.74 -36.52
CA GLN A 40 -9.22 -5.73 -37.42
C GLN A 40 -8.34 -5.10 -38.51
N GLN A 41 -8.55 -3.82 -38.84
CA GLN A 41 -7.76 -3.07 -39.82
C GLN A 41 -6.59 -2.34 -39.15
N LEU A 42 -6.76 -1.91 -37.90
CA LEU A 42 -5.74 -1.19 -37.13
C LEU A 42 -4.51 -2.04 -36.80
N ILE A 43 -4.67 -3.34 -36.49
CA ILE A 43 -3.55 -4.22 -36.14
C ILE A 43 -2.51 -4.33 -37.28
N PRO A 44 -2.89 -4.69 -38.53
CA PRO A 44 -1.97 -4.69 -39.67
C PRO A 44 -1.33 -3.33 -39.92
N LEU A 45 -2.11 -2.24 -39.81
CA LEU A 45 -1.61 -0.88 -39.98
C LEU A 45 -0.50 -0.55 -38.96
N ILE A 46 -0.72 -0.83 -37.67
CA ILE A 46 0.29 -0.59 -36.62
C ILE A 46 1.57 -1.39 -36.89
N VAL A 47 1.46 -2.65 -37.32
CA VAL A 47 2.63 -3.48 -37.66
C VAL A 47 3.40 -2.88 -38.84
N GLN A 48 2.71 -2.46 -39.89
CA GLN A 48 3.35 -1.88 -41.07
C GLN A 48 3.97 -0.52 -40.78
N THR A 49 3.30 0.34 -40.01
CA THR A 49 3.87 1.61 -39.54
C THR A 49 5.13 1.36 -38.69
N ASN A 50 5.12 0.35 -37.82
CA ASN A 50 6.30 -0.02 -37.04
C ASN A 50 7.45 -0.52 -37.93
N LYS A 51 7.17 -1.32 -38.97
CA LYS A 51 8.18 -1.77 -39.93
C LYS A 51 8.79 -0.60 -40.70
N ILE A 52 7.96 0.31 -41.22
CA ILE A 52 8.42 1.52 -41.94
C ILE A 52 9.38 2.31 -41.05
N PHE A 53 8.93 2.72 -39.86
CA PHE A 53 9.76 3.57 -39.00
C PHE A 53 10.98 2.82 -38.45
N SER A 54 10.87 1.53 -38.12
CA SER A 54 12.04 0.73 -37.70
C SER A 54 13.13 0.71 -38.77
N GLN A 55 12.76 0.66 -40.05
CA GLN A 55 13.72 0.71 -41.15
C GLN A 55 14.24 2.12 -41.44
N VAL A 56 13.38 3.15 -41.40
CA VAL A 56 13.80 4.56 -41.52
C VAL A 56 14.81 4.90 -40.43
N PHE A 57 14.56 4.46 -39.20
CA PHE A 57 15.52 4.66 -38.14
C PHE A 57 16.85 3.97 -38.48
N LEU A 58 16.84 2.75 -39.05
CA LEU A 58 18.07 2.02 -39.40
C LEU A 58 18.85 2.67 -40.55
N SER A 59 18.16 3.26 -41.55
CA SER A 59 18.80 3.91 -42.68
C SER A 59 19.32 5.32 -42.35
N GLU A 60 18.64 6.07 -41.49
CA GLU A 60 18.99 7.46 -41.19
C GLU A 60 19.47 7.65 -39.74
N GLN A 61 20.79 7.57 -39.55
CA GLN A 61 21.43 7.73 -38.23
C GLN A 61 21.19 9.12 -37.60
N ASN A 62 20.95 10.16 -38.41
CA ASN A 62 20.76 11.53 -37.95
C ASN A 62 19.28 11.97 -37.85
N PHE A 63 18.31 11.05 -37.97
CA PHE A 63 16.88 11.37 -37.99
C PHE A 63 16.42 12.23 -36.80
N PHE A 64 16.97 11.96 -35.61
CA PHE A 64 16.64 12.66 -34.38
C PHE A 64 17.49 13.92 -34.12
N SER A 65 18.45 14.23 -35.00
CA SER A 65 19.21 15.48 -34.92
C SER A 65 18.32 16.69 -35.26
N PRO A 66 18.53 17.87 -34.66
CA PRO A 66 17.73 19.06 -34.93
C PRO A 66 17.80 19.53 -36.39
N THR A 67 18.81 19.10 -37.14
CA THR A 67 19.10 19.46 -38.53
C THR A 67 18.36 18.63 -39.58
N PHE A 68 17.73 17.50 -39.21
CA PHE A 68 17.08 16.60 -40.16
C PHE A 68 15.70 17.10 -40.64
N GLU A 69 15.38 16.83 -41.91
CA GLU A 69 14.25 17.35 -42.68
C GLU A 69 12.89 17.32 -41.95
N ALA A 70 12.21 18.47 -41.93
CA ALA A 70 10.93 18.69 -41.25
C ALA A 70 9.76 17.76 -41.66
N PRO A 71 9.56 17.35 -42.92
CA PRO A 71 8.35 16.62 -43.30
C PRO A 71 8.26 15.21 -42.70
N LEU A 72 9.33 14.41 -42.70
CA LEU A 72 9.31 13.06 -42.09
C LEU A 72 9.07 13.12 -40.57
N LYS A 73 9.62 14.14 -39.89
CA LYS A 73 9.33 14.40 -38.47
C LYS A 73 7.86 14.73 -38.22
N THR A 74 7.20 15.46 -39.11
CA THR A 74 5.75 15.74 -38.97
C THR A 74 4.91 14.47 -39.19
N VAL A 75 5.33 13.57 -40.07
CA VAL A 75 4.65 12.29 -40.30
C VAL A 75 4.85 11.35 -39.11
N PHE A 76 6.04 11.32 -38.51
CA PHE A 76 6.30 10.60 -37.27
C PHE A 76 5.49 11.16 -36.10
N ALA A 77 5.43 12.49 -35.93
CA ALA A 77 4.62 13.13 -34.90
C ALA A 77 3.12 12.83 -35.07
N ALA A 78 2.62 12.80 -36.32
CA ALA A 78 1.26 12.40 -36.63
C ALA A 78 1.00 10.91 -36.34
N ALA A 79 1.98 10.03 -36.64
CA ALA A 79 1.89 8.61 -36.29
C ALA A 79 1.87 8.39 -34.79
N TRP A 80 2.70 9.12 -34.05
CA TRP A 80 2.73 9.10 -32.58
C TRP A 80 1.38 9.54 -31.99
N ALA A 81 0.83 10.66 -32.46
CA ALA A 81 -0.47 11.15 -32.03
C ALA A 81 -1.60 10.14 -32.32
N ASN A 82 -1.64 9.57 -33.53
CA ASN A 82 -2.66 8.58 -33.88
C ASN A 82 -2.55 7.30 -33.04
N LEU A 83 -1.34 6.83 -32.71
CA LEU A 83 -1.14 5.69 -31.82
C LEU A 83 -1.57 6.01 -30.37
N LEU A 84 -1.35 7.24 -29.91
CA LEU A 84 -1.85 7.71 -28.63
C LEU A 84 -3.39 7.75 -28.60
N ASP A 85 -4.04 8.19 -29.67
CA ASP A 85 -5.51 8.19 -29.77
C ASP A 85 -6.06 6.75 -29.71
N ILE A 86 -5.42 5.80 -30.39
CA ILE A 86 -5.78 4.38 -30.34
C ILE A 86 -5.61 3.81 -28.92
N LEU A 87 -4.56 4.22 -28.20
CA LEU A 87 -4.37 3.87 -26.80
C LEU A 87 -5.49 4.43 -25.92
N ALA A 88 -5.91 5.69 -26.14
CA ALA A 88 -6.97 6.33 -25.38
C ALA A 88 -8.33 5.61 -25.53
N GLU A 89 -8.59 5.02 -26.69
CA GLU A 89 -9.81 4.25 -26.97
C GLU A 89 -9.85 2.86 -26.28
N SER A 90 -8.76 2.42 -25.63
CA SER A 90 -8.69 1.17 -24.85
C SER A 90 -9.10 -0.11 -25.61
N ARG A 91 -8.83 -0.18 -26.91
CA ARG A 91 -9.18 -1.34 -27.76
C ARG A 91 -8.13 -2.46 -27.71
N ILE A 92 -8.41 -3.63 -28.30
CA ILE A 92 -7.45 -4.75 -28.40
C ILE A 92 -6.15 -4.32 -29.11
N SER A 93 -6.28 -3.41 -30.08
CA SER A 93 -5.18 -2.79 -30.83
C SER A 93 -4.25 -1.92 -29.98
N ALA A 94 -4.69 -1.46 -28.80
CA ALA A 94 -3.90 -0.62 -27.88
C ALA A 94 -2.67 -1.35 -27.32
N ASP A 95 -2.74 -2.67 -27.15
CA ASP A 95 -1.61 -3.47 -26.66
C ASP A 95 -0.42 -3.43 -27.62
N LEU A 96 -0.70 -3.57 -28.91
CA LEU A 96 0.30 -3.51 -29.97
C LEU A 96 0.82 -2.08 -30.15
N ALA A 97 -0.06 -1.08 -30.01
CA ALA A 97 0.31 0.34 -30.05
C ALA A 97 1.30 0.67 -28.92
N LEU A 98 1.03 0.25 -27.68
CA LEU A 98 1.92 0.47 -26.54
C LEU A 98 3.30 -0.17 -26.76
N GLN A 99 3.33 -1.42 -27.21
CA GLN A 99 4.60 -2.11 -27.49
C GLN A 99 5.40 -1.39 -28.59
N THR A 100 4.71 -0.87 -29.61
CA THR A 100 5.32 -0.13 -30.71
C THR A 100 5.89 1.20 -30.21
N LEU A 101 5.12 1.97 -29.45
CA LEU A 101 5.58 3.23 -28.84
C LEU A 101 6.76 3.03 -27.90
N LEU A 102 6.75 1.97 -27.08
CA LEU A 102 7.88 1.64 -26.20
C LEU A 102 9.13 1.22 -26.98
N LYS A 103 8.98 0.54 -28.13
CA LYS A 103 10.11 0.22 -29.02
C LYS A 103 10.65 1.48 -29.69
N TRP A 104 9.79 2.39 -30.09
CA TRP A 104 10.21 3.66 -30.70
C TRP A 104 10.95 4.55 -29.69
N LEU A 105 10.50 4.61 -28.43
CA LEU A 105 11.23 5.29 -27.36
C LEU A 105 12.62 4.69 -27.16
N GLU A 106 12.72 3.36 -27.13
CA GLU A 106 14.00 2.65 -27.03
C GLU A 106 14.93 3.00 -28.20
N ILE A 107 14.44 2.97 -29.44
CA ILE A 107 15.23 3.33 -30.63
C ILE A 107 15.65 4.82 -30.62
N GLU A 108 14.75 5.71 -30.22
CA GLU A 108 15.02 7.16 -30.11
C GLU A 108 16.10 7.42 -29.06
N THR A 109 16.07 6.73 -27.91
CA THR A 109 17.12 6.85 -26.89
C THR A 109 18.47 6.34 -27.36
N ILE A 110 18.50 5.21 -28.09
CA ILE A 110 19.75 4.62 -28.60
C ILE A 110 20.38 5.53 -29.66
N LYS A 111 19.58 6.16 -30.52
CA LYS A 111 20.07 6.98 -31.64
C LYS A 111 20.28 8.44 -31.30
N GLY A 112 19.56 8.94 -30.30
CA GLY A 112 19.74 10.30 -29.78
C GLY A 112 20.90 10.42 -28.79
N SER A 113 21.34 9.31 -28.18
CA SER A 113 22.44 9.32 -27.22
C SER A 113 23.77 9.09 -27.92
N ASN A 114 24.72 10.01 -27.69
CA ASN A 114 26.12 9.87 -28.07
C ASN A 114 26.96 9.55 -26.82
N ASP A 115 28.23 9.16 -27.01
CA ASP A 115 29.16 8.83 -25.90
C ASP A 115 29.33 9.96 -24.86
N GLU A 116 29.04 11.21 -25.22
CA GLU A 116 29.15 12.37 -24.32
C GLU A 116 27.79 12.88 -23.78
N LEU A 117 26.67 12.58 -24.46
CA LEU A 117 25.37 13.17 -24.17
C LEU A 117 24.25 12.13 -24.28
N TYR A 118 23.63 11.83 -23.13
CA TYR A 118 22.44 10.99 -23.04
C TYR A 118 21.17 11.82 -23.30
N VAL A 119 20.49 11.54 -24.41
CA VAL A 119 19.25 12.26 -24.78
C VAL A 119 18.08 11.30 -24.71
N PHE A 120 17.20 11.52 -23.72
CA PHE A 120 15.96 10.78 -23.59
C PHE A 120 14.76 11.62 -24.07
N PRO A 121 13.82 11.06 -24.84
CA PRO A 121 12.66 11.78 -25.35
C PRO A 121 11.59 12.00 -24.27
N GLU A 122 11.80 13.04 -23.44
CA GLU A 122 10.93 13.38 -22.32
C GLU A 122 9.51 13.75 -22.77
N CYS A 123 9.36 14.53 -23.84
CA CYS A 123 8.05 14.98 -24.33
C CYS A 123 7.17 13.82 -24.83
N HIS A 124 7.75 12.85 -25.53
CA HIS A 124 7.03 11.67 -26.00
C HIS A 124 6.57 10.79 -24.83
N LEU A 125 7.43 10.58 -23.83
CA LEU A 125 7.08 9.84 -22.62
C LEU A 125 5.98 10.54 -21.80
N GLU A 126 6.06 11.87 -21.68
CA GLU A 126 5.03 12.65 -21.00
C GLU A 126 3.67 12.53 -21.68
N ASN A 127 3.61 12.65 -23.01
CA ASN A 127 2.38 12.49 -23.76
C ASN A 127 1.79 11.07 -23.61
N LEU A 128 2.64 10.04 -23.64
CA LEU A 128 2.23 8.65 -23.36
C LEU A 128 1.60 8.51 -21.97
N LEU A 129 2.26 9.04 -20.95
CA LEU A 129 1.78 8.95 -19.56
C LEU A 129 0.51 9.76 -19.33
N VAL A 130 0.34 10.91 -20.00
CA VAL A 130 -0.91 11.69 -19.94
C VAL A 130 -2.09 10.87 -20.47
N VAL A 131 -1.91 10.11 -21.56
CA VAL A 131 -2.95 9.26 -22.12
C VAL A 131 -3.24 8.05 -21.22
N LEU A 132 -2.19 7.38 -20.72
CA LEU A 132 -2.34 6.23 -19.82
C LEU A 132 -3.03 6.61 -18.50
N CYS A 133 -2.71 7.78 -17.95
CA CYS A 133 -3.27 8.23 -16.69
C CYS A 133 -4.58 9.01 -16.85
N GLY A 134 -4.87 9.64 -17.99
CA GLY A 134 -6.01 10.53 -18.19
C GLY A 134 -7.30 9.86 -18.69
N GLY A 135 -7.24 8.60 -19.11
CA GLY A 135 -8.40 7.89 -19.68
C GLY A 135 -9.52 7.62 -18.65
N ASN A 136 -10.77 7.71 -19.10
CA ASN A 136 -11.98 7.23 -18.39
C ASN A 136 -12.13 5.70 -18.41
N ALA A 137 -11.10 4.98 -18.87
CA ALA A 137 -11.07 3.53 -18.95
C ALA A 137 -9.98 2.97 -18.00
N ASN A 138 -10.22 1.75 -17.52
CA ASN A 138 -9.27 1.03 -16.70
C ASN A 138 -8.09 0.57 -17.55
N MET A 139 -6.95 1.25 -17.41
CA MET A 139 -5.73 0.97 -18.17
C MET A 139 -4.78 0.00 -17.45
N SER A 140 -5.24 -0.70 -16.40
CA SER A 140 -4.42 -1.61 -15.57
C SER A 140 -3.52 -2.57 -16.37
N ARG A 141 -4.07 -3.21 -17.41
CA ARG A 141 -3.31 -4.14 -18.27
C ARG A 141 -2.12 -3.48 -18.97
N TYR A 142 -2.31 -2.24 -19.42
CA TYR A 142 -1.27 -1.46 -20.10
C TYR A 142 -0.25 -0.93 -19.10
N THR A 143 -0.70 -0.50 -17.91
CA THR A 143 0.18 -0.10 -16.83
C THR A 143 1.04 -1.28 -16.37
N ASP A 144 0.52 -2.50 -16.28
CA ASP A 144 1.30 -3.68 -15.89
C ASP A 144 2.40 -4.00 -16.90
N LYS A 145 2.13 -3.83 -18.21
CA LYS A 145 3.15 -4.01 -19.26
C LYS A 145 4.26 -2.95 -19.18
N LEU A 146 3.88 -1.70 -18.95
CA LEU A 146 4.83 -0.62 -18.71
C LEU A 146 5.66 -0.90 -17.45
N VAL A 147 5.02 -1.33 -16.37
CA VAL A 147 5.66 -1.71 -15.12
C VAL A 147 6.65 -2.85 -15.33
N ASN A 148 6.31 -3.87 -16.11
CA ASN A 148 7.24 -4.97 -16.42
C ASN A 148 8.48 -4.48 -17.17
N LYS A 149 8.35 -3.54 -18.11
CA LYS A 149 9.51 -2.91 -18.76
C LYS A 149 10.28 -2.01 -17.79
N MET A 150 9.61 -1.23 -16.95
CA MET A 150 10.24 -0.43 -15.89
C MET A 150 11.05 -1.30 -14.92
N GLN A 151 10.58 -2.51 -14.62
CA GLN A 151 11.35 -3.44 -13.79
C GLN A 151 12.63 -3.97 -14.45
N ALA A 152 12.71 -3.92 -15.78
CA ALA A 152 13.86 -4.36 -16.56
C ALA A 152 14.89 -3.23 -16.79
N PHE A 153 14.47 -1.97 -16.85
CA PHE A 153 15.31 -0.84 -17.25
C PHE A 153 15.36 0.32 -16.21
N ASP A 154 16.55 0.74 -15.82
CA ASP A 154 16.75 1.78 -14.79
C ASP A 154 16.55 3.21 -15.29
N ASP A 155 16.92 3.48 -16.53
CA ASP A 155 16.71 4.77 -17.20
C ASP A 155 15.23 5.07 -17.37
N LEU A 156 14.44 4.09 -17.82
CA LEU A 156 13.00 4.20 -17.94
C LEU A 156 12.37 4.52 -16.58
N ASN A 157 12.80 3.87 -15.50
CA ASN A 157 12.33 4.19 -14.14
C ASN A 157 12.57 5.66 -13.78
N TYR A 158 13.77 6.18 -14.07
CA TYR A 158 14.15 7.55 -13.75
C TYR A 158 13.32 8.57 -14.54
N TYR A 159 13.22 8.40 -15.86
CA TYR A 159 12.47 9.32 -16.71
C TYR A 159 10.95 9.21 -16.52
N VAL A 160 10.41 8.02 -16.23
CA VAL A 160 9.00 7.87 -15.83
C VAL A 160 8.76 8.61 -14.53
N CYS A 161 9.64 8.50 -13.53
CA CYS A 161 9.48 9.26 -12.28
C CYS A 161 9.53 10.77 -12.51
N LYS A 162 10.42 11.25 -13.39
CA LYS A 162 10.51 12.66 -13.79
C LYS A 162 9.23 13.13 -14.50
N ALA A 163 8.75 12.37 -15.48
CA ALA A 163 7.53 12.69 -16.20
C ALA A 163 6.28 12.64 -15.28
N LEU A 164 6.17 11.64 -14.40
CA LEU A 164 5.11 11.56 -13.39
C LEU A 164 5.10 12.79 -12.46
N SER A 165 6.27 13.33 -12.11
CA SER A 165 6.37 14.53 -11.29
C SER A 165 5.75 15.75 -12.00
N ARG A 166 5.97 15.91 -13.31
CA ARG A 166 5.37 16.99 -14.13
C ARG A 166 3.86 16.80 -14.33
N ILE A 167 3.43 15.57 -14.59
CA ILE A 167 2.01 15.26 -14.82
C ILE A 167 1.21 15.38 -13.52
N SER A 168 1.82 15.10 -12.36
CA SER A 168 1.16 15.16 -11.05
C SER A 168 0.47 16.50 -10.77
N GLU A 169 0.97 17.61 -11.32
CA GLU A 169 0.32 18.93 -11.17
C GLU A 169 -1.09 18.97 -11.75
N LYS A 170 -1.36 18.21 -12.83
CA LYS A 170 -2.69 18.12 -13.43
C LYS A 170 -3.69 17.40 -12.53
N PHE A 171 -3.21 16.51 -11.66
CA PHE A 171 -4.02 15.75 -10.71
C PHE A 171 -4.39 16.55 -9.45
N ALA A 172 -3.89 17.79 -9.29
CA ALA A 172 -4.33 18.68 -8.22
C ALA A 172 -5.79 19.18 -8.39
N LYS A 173 -6.38 19.00 -9.58
CA LYS A 173 -7.80 19.27 -9.88
C LYS A 173 -8.61 17.97 -9.82
N PRO A 174 -9.92 18.01 -9.48
CA PRO A 174 -10.74 16.79 -9.41
C PRO A 174 -10.71 16.07 -10.76
N THR A 175 -10.02 14.94 -10.76
CA THR A 175 -9.84 14.04 -11.90
C THR A 175 -10.72 12.81 -11.68
N THR A 176 -11.15 12.14 -12.75
CA THR A 176 -11.96 10.91 -12.66
C THR A 176 -11.27 9.87 -11.76
N ASP A 177 -12.01 9.17 -10.89
CA ASP A 177 -11.46 8.15 -9.97
C ASP A 177 -10.54 7.14 -10.67
N GLN A 178 -10.87 6.74 -11.90
CA GLN A 178 -10.07 5.79 -12.69
C GLN A 178 -8.70 6.36 -13.07
N ALA A 179 -8.63 7.65 -13.36
CA ALA A 179 -7.38 8.34 -13.70
C ALA A 179 -6.41 8.31 -12.50
N ILE A 180 -6.96 8.51 -11.30
CA ILE A 180 -6.23 8.44 -10.03
C ILE A 180 -5.72 7.01 -9.80
N TRP A 181 -6.55 5.99 -10.02
CA TRP A 181 -6.15 4.57 -9.93
C TRP A 181 -5.05 4.18 -10.92
N ASN A 182 -5.14 4.63 -12.17
CA ASN A 182 -4.13 4.37 -13.20
C ASN A 182 -2.79 5.01 -12.81
N TYR A 183 -2.81 6.29 -12.38
CA TYR A 183 -1.62 6.98 -11.89
C TYR A 183 -0.97 6.24 -10.71
N PHE A 184 -1.81 5.78 -9.77
CA PHE A 184 -1.34 5.05 -8.59
C PHE A 184 -0.72 3.70 -8.91
N GLY A 185 -1.25 2.97 -9.90
CA GLY A 185 -0.64 1.73 -10.39
C GLY A 185 0.81 1.93 -10.82
N ILE A 186 1.09 3.03 -11.52
CA ILE A 186 2.44 3.35 -12.00
C ILE A 186 3.33 3.83 -10.85
N ILE A 187 2.88 4.81 -10.04
CA ILE A 187 3.71 5.37 -8.98
C ILE A 187 4.08 4.34 -7.89
N LYS A 188 3.17 3.39 -7.62
CA LYS A 188 3.42 2.25 -6.71
C LYS A 188 4.60 1.40 -7.18
N ALA A 189 4.73 1.22 -8.49
CA ALA A 189 5.70 0.35 -9.13
C ALA A 189 7.07 1.01 -9.37
N VAL A 190 7.18 2.33 -9.26
CA VAL A 190 8.45 3.07 -9.39
C VAL A 190 9.48 2.52 -8.40
N ARG A 191 10.63 2.08 -8.92
CA ARG A 191 11.77 1.62 -8.13
C ARG A 191 12.72 2.80 -7.89
N VAL A 192 12.86 3.18 -6.63
CA VAL A 192 13.88 4.15 -6.20
C VAL A 192 14.98 3.37 -5.47
N ARG A 193 16.03 2.97 -6.18
CA ARG A 193 17.19 2.27 -5.61
C ARG A 193 18.42 3.16 -5.64
N ASN A 194 19.25 3.06 -4.61
CA ASN A 194 20.57 3.66 -4.63
C ASN A 194 21.53 2.74 -5.38
N LYS A 195 21.97 3.12 -6.58
CA LYS A 195 22.90 2.34 -7.41
C LYS A 195 24.27 2.11 -6.74
N VAL A 196 24.58 2.83 -5.66
CA VAL A 196 25.86 2.74 -4.94
C VAL A 196 25.98 1.46 -4.10
N SER A 197 24.87 0.81 -3.73
CA SER A 197 24.88 -0.32 -2.80
C SER A 197 24.82 -1.66 -3.53
N GLY A 198 25.92 -2.13 -4.13
CA GLY A 198 26.21 -3.54 -4.50
C GLY A 198 25.17 -4.35 -5.34
N ASP A 199 24.04 -3.77 -5.69
CA ASP A 199 22.94 -4.39 -6.41
C ASP A 199 23.26 -4.44 -7.90
N LYS A 200 22.81 -5.51 -8.57
CA LYS A 200 22.92 -5.65 -10.03
C LYS A 200 22.31 -4.41 -10.69
N VAL A 201 23.15 -3.59 -11.32
CA VAL A 201 22.71 -2.42 -12.11
C VAL A 201 21.85 -2.94 -13.26
N LEU A 202 20.62 -2.45 -13.39
CA LEU A 202 19.74 -2.87 -14.48
C LEU A 202 20.18 -2.15 -15.78
N PRO A 203 20.01 -2.79 -16.95
CA PRO A 203 20.36 -2.19 -18.22
C PRO A 203 19.61 -0.87 -18.43
N ALA A 204 20.22 0.06 -19.16
CA ALA A 204 19.57 1.26 -19.69
C ALA A 204 19.37 1.07 -21.21
N PHE A 205 18.38 1.73 -21.80
CA PHE A 205 18.14 1.65 -23.25
C PHE A 205 19.36 2.12 -24.05
N GLY A 206 19.98 3.25 -23.67
CA GLY A 206 21.17 3.78 -24.33
C GLY A 206 22.51 3.21 -23.84
N GLY A 207 22.51 2.11 -23.09
CA GLY A 207 23.72 1.51 -22.51
C GLY A 207 24.06 2.03 -21.11
N LEU A 208 24.70 1.18 -20.31
CA LEU A 208 24.94 1.40 -18.87
C LEU A 208 25.93 2.55 -18.57
N GLU A 209 26.91 2.76 -19.44
CA GLU A 209 28.02 3.69 -19.20
C GLU A 209 27.63 5.16 -19.40
N ASN A 210 26.63 5.41 -20.25
CA ASN A 210 26.25 6.77 -20.65
C ASN A 210 25.10 7.36 -19.81
N PHE A 211 24.47 6.60 -18.91
CA PHE A 211 23.29 7.05 -18.18
C PHE A 211 23.65 7.86 -16.91
N PRO A 212 23.37 9.19 -16.87
CA PRO A 212 23.68 10.02 -15.70
C PRO A 212 22.64 9.81 -14.59
N PHE A 213 22.89 8.84 -13.71
CA PHE A 213 22.00 8.55 -12.58
C PHE A 213 22.28 9.47 -11.38
N ASP A 214 21.31 10.33 -11.03
CA ASP A 214 21.34 11.11 -9.80
C ASP A 214 20.24 10.65 -8.83
N TYR A 215 20.65 9.95 -7.79
CA TYR A 215 19.75 9.43 -6.76
C TYR A 215 18.99 10.56 -6.03
N LYS A 216 19.64 11.70 -5.73
CA LYS A 216 19.01 12.80 -5.00
C LYS A 216 17.93 13.47 -5.85
N LYS A 217 18.16 13.62 -7.16
CA LYS A 217 17.14 14.12 -8.10
C LYS A 217 15.98 13.15 -8.23
N LEU A 218 16.24 11.84 -8.34
CA LEU A 218 15.20 10.81 -8.37
C LEU A 218 14.29 10.87 -7.13
N GLN A 219 14.87 10.95 -5.93
CA GLN A 219 14.09 11.12 -4.70
C GLN A 219 13.26 12.40 -4.70
N THR A 220 13.76 13.48 -5.30
CA THR A 220 13.02 14.75 -5.41
C THR A 220 11.82 14.62 -6.36
N TYR A 221 12.01 13.98 -7.52
CA TYR A 221 10.91 13.71 -8.46
C TYR A 221 9.86 12.77 -7.86
N TYR A 222 10.30 11.72 -7.18
CA TYR A 222 9.43 10.77 -6.49
C TYR A 222 8.60 11.46 -5.41
N GLN A 223 9.25 12.27 -4.56
CA GLN A 223 8.58 13.07 -3.55
C GLN A 223 7.51 13.99 -4.14
N TYR A 224 7.85 14.74 -5.20
CA TYR A 224 6.93 15.68 -5.82
C TYR A 224 5.70 14.98 -6.43
N ALA A 225 5.93 13.87 -7.13
CA ALA A 225 4.88 13.02 -7.70
C ALA A 225 3.91 12.51 -6.63
N TRP A 226 4.42 11.98 -5.51
CA TRP A 226 3.58 11.49 -4.41
C TRP A 226 2.83 12.60 -3.69
N ILE A 227 3.48 13.72 -3.36
CA ILE A 227 2.82 14.80 -2.62
C ILE A 227 1.66 15.39 -3.43
N ASN A 228 1.86 15.65 -4.72
CA ASN A 228 0.79 16.16 -5.58
C ASN A 228 -0.34 15.15 -5.77
N PHE A 229 -0.01 13.87 -5.84
CA PHE A 229 -1.02 12.81 -5.86
C PHE A 229 -1.82 12.73 -4.54
N LEU A 230 -1.17 12.89 -3.39
CA LEU A 230 -1.84 12.90 -2.08
C LEU A 230 -2.72 14.14 -1.86
N ARG A 231 -2.49 15.23 -2.62
CA ARG A 231 -3.37 16.41 -2.64
C ARG A 231 -4.69 16.16 -3.38
N ALA A 232 -4.77 15.13 -4.22
CA ALA A 232 -5.99 14.79 -4.93
C ALA A 232 -7.04 14.20 -3.96
N SER A 233 -8.33 14.34 -4.29
CA SER A 233 -9.40 13.68 -3.55
C SER A 233 -9.37 12.17 -3.80
N LEU A 234 -8.80 11.41 -2.86
CA LEU A 234 -8.60 9.97 -2.99
C LEU A 234 -9.88 9.20 -2.63
N PRO A 235 -10.33 8.24 -3.47
CA PRO A 235 -11.39 7.30 -3.09
C PRO A 235 -11.04 6.51 -1.83
N GLU A 236 -12.02 6.16 -1.00
CA GLU A 236 -11.78 5.53 0.31
C GLU A 236 -10.95 4.23 0.23
N LYS A 237 -11.28 3.33 -0.71
CA LYS A 237 -10.53 2.08 -0.92
C LYS A 237 -9.06 2.34 -1.25
N MET A 238 -8.81 3.38 -2.01
CA MET A 238 -7.48 3.78 -2.45
C MET A 238 -6.69 4.43 -1.32
N TYR A 239 -7.34 5.29 -0.55
CA TYR A 239 -6.80 5.92 0.63
C TYR A 239 -6.27 4.89 1.65
N ILE A 240 -7.05 3.83 1.91
CA ILE A 240 -6.62 2.69 2.74
C ILE A 240 -5.40 2.00 2.13
N HIS A 241 -5.40 1.74 0.81
CA HIS A 241 -4.28 1.08 0.13
C HIS A 241 -3.00 1.91 0.20
N VAL A 242 -3.10 3.24 0.06
CA VAL A 242 -1.98 4.18 0.20
C VAL A 242 -1.40 4.10 1.61
N LEU A 243 -2.23 4.16 2.66
CA LEU A 243 -1.76 4.09 4.04
C LEU A 243 -1.11 2.74 4.39
N VAL A 244 -1.62 1.63 3.84
CA VAL A 244 -0.98 0.32 4.00
C VAL A 244 0.41 0.28 3.36
N LEU A 245 0.55 0.89 2.17
CA LEU A 245 1.80 0.95 1.42
C LEU A 245 2.81 1.97 1.98
N LEU A 246 2.37 3.00 2.71
CA LEU A 246 3.24 3.95 3.39
C LEU A 246 3.89 3.29 4.63
N ASP A 247 4.69 2.27 4.38
CA ASP A 247 5.57 1.64 5.36
C ASP A 247 6.91 2.37 5.46
N ASP A 248 7.73 1.93 6.40
CA ASP A 248 9.06 2.48 6.64
C ASP A 248 9.94 2.49 5.37
N LYS A 249 9.84 1.44 4.55
CA LYS A 249 10.59 1.33 3.30
C LYS A 249 10.18 2.42 2.32
N LYS A 250 8.89 2.65 2.09
CA LYS A 250 8.40 3.67 1.18
C LYS A 250 8.66 5.09 1.68
N VAL A 251 8.53 5.33 2.99
CA VAL A 251 8.82 6.65 3.61
C VAL A 251 10.30 7.01 3.43
N SER A 252 11.21 6.04 3.54
CA SER A 252 12.65 6.26 3.33
C SER A 252 13.06 6.67 1.91
N LEU A 253 12.17 6.49 0.92
CA LEU A 253 12.43 6.86 -0.48
C LEU A 253 12.26 8.37 -0.73
N PHE A 254 11.57 9.08 0.16
CA PHE A 254 11.36 10.51 0.03
C PHE A 254 12.63 11.26 0.43
N LYS A 255 12.95 12.35 -0.27
CA LYS A 255 14.07 13.22 0.10
C LYS A 255 13.83 13.89 1.46
N ASN A 256 12.63 14.43 1.66
CA ASN A 256 12.14 15.05 2.88
C ASN A 256 10.82 14.39 3.32
N PRO A 257 10.88 13.31 4.12
CA PRO A 257 9.69 12.53 4.49
C PRO A 257 8.69 13.27 5.39
N CYS A 258 9.13 14.32 6.11
CA CYS A 258 8.26 15.14 6.96
C CYS A 258 7.12 15.83 6.20
N LEU A 259 7.20 15.95 4.88
CA LEU A 259 6.10 16.49 4.06
C LEU A 259 4.85 15.60 4.05
N LEU A 260 4.98 14.34 4.46
CA LEU A 260 3.84 13.42 4.65
C LEU A 260 3.12 13.64 5.99
N ALA A 261 3.69 14.44 6.90
CA ALA A 261 3.17 14.62 8.25
C ALA A 261 1.73 15.12 8.26
N ASP A 262 1.42 16.19 7.52
CA ASP A 262 0.08 16.78 7.50
C ASP A 262 -0.98 15.77 7.04
N PHE A 263 -0.69 15.05 5.95
CA PHE A 263 -1.55 13.98 5.44
C PHE A 263 -1.77 12.86 6.47
N LEU A 264 -0.70 12.41 7.12
CA LEU A 264 -0.77 11.33 8.11
C LEU A 264 -1.47 11.78 9.41
N ILE A 265 -1.28 13.02 9.85
CA ILE A 265 -1.95 13.61 11.01
C ILE A 265 -3.45 13.79 10.72
N GLU A 266 -3.81 14.25 9.53
CA GLU A 266 -5.22 14.34 9.13
C GLU A 266 -5.86 12.96 9.03
N SER A 267 -5.14 11.98 8.45
CA SER A 267 -5.55 10.57 8.41
C SER A 267 -5.75 9.99 9.80
N TYR A 268 -4.88 10.36 10.74
CA TYR A 268 -4.98 9.97 12.13
C TYR A 268 -6.22 10.56 12.81
N ASN A 269 -6.50 11.85 12.57
CA ASN A 269 -7.65 12.55 13.15
C ASN A 269 -9.00 12.05 12.64
N LYS A 270 -9.05 11.41 11.45
CA LYS A 270 -10.27 10.76 10.94
C LYS A 270 -10.74 9.58 11.81
N GLY A 271 -9.86 8.98 12.61
CA GLY A 271 -10.20 7.90 13.52
C GLY A 271 -10.46 6.55 12.83
N GLY A 272 -10.92 5.56 13.62
CA GLY A 272 -11.25 4.22 13.13
C GLY A 272 -10.05 3.46 12.55
N ALA A 273 -10.30 2.60 11.55
CA ALA A 273 -9.26 1.78 10.93
C ALA A 273 -8.19 2.61 10.18
N VAL A 274 -8.55 3.78 9.67
CA VAL A 274 -7.64 4.71 8.99
C VAL A 274 -6.57 5.21 9.95
N ALA A 275 -6.95 5.60 11.17
CA ALA A 275 -6.01 6.11 12.14
C ALA A 275 -4.97 5.06 12.56
N LEU A 276 -5.40 3.79 12.69
CA LEU A 276 -4.49 2.66 12.98
C LEU A 276 -3.44 2.47 11.88
N LEU A 277 -3.84 2.64 10.61
CA LEU A 277 -2.93 2.54 9.47
C LEU A 277 -1.96 3.73 9.41
N ALA A 278 -2.47 4.95 9.63
CA ALA A 278 -1.67 6.18 9.64
C ALA A 278 -0.62 6.19 10.76
N LEU A 279 -0.93 5.55 11.89
CA LEU A 279 -0.02 5.44 13.04
C LEU A 279 1.35 4.84 12.67
N ASN A 280 1.41 3.91 11.71
CA ASN A 280 2.68 3.34 11.28
C ASN A 280 3.57 4.37 10.55
N GLY A 281 2.96 5.16 9.65
CA GLY A 281 3.67 6.23 8.95
C GLY A 281 4.14 7.29 9.95
N LEU A 282 3.27 7.69 10.88
CA LEU A 282 3.61 8.64 11.95
C LEU A 282 4.73 8.11 12.85
N PHE A 283 4.69 6.84 13.24
CA PHE A 283 5.76 6.21 14.03
C PHE A 283 7.11 6.37 13.35
N THR A 284 7.18 6.09 12.05
CA THR A 284 8.41 6.22 11.27
C THR A 284 8.90 7.67 11.27
N LEU A 285 8.00 8.63 11.09
CA LEU A 285 8.33 10.06 11.13
C LEU A 285 8.81 10.53 12.52
N ILE A 286 8.16 10.07 13.58
CA ILE A 286 8.52 10.41 14.97
C ILE A 286 9.89 9.82 15.30
N HIS A 287 10.09 8.52 15.04
CA HIS A 287 11.30 7.80 15.47
C HIS A 287 12.52 8.09 14.59
N LYS A 288 12.38 8.18 13.27
CA LYS A 288 13.52 8.34 12.36
C LYS A 288 13.78 9.78 11.95
N TYR A 289 12.73 10.60 11.89
CA TYR A 289 12.81 11.97 11.40
C TYR A 289 12.50 13.01 12.49
N ASN A 290 12.41 12.57 13.75
CA ASN A 290 12.19 13.41 14.94
C ASN A 290 10.99 14.35 14.80
N LEU A 291 9.90 13.87 14.18
CA LEU A 291 8.67 14.64 14.10
C LEU A 291 8.05 14.77 15.50
N GLU A 292 7.88 16.00 15.98
CA GLU A 292 7.19 16.29 17.23
C GLU A 292 5.67 16.32 17.00
N LEU A 293 4.96 15.33 17.54
CA LEU A 293 3.49 15.29 17.51
C LEU A 293 2.95 15.67 18.89
N PRO A 294 2.25 16.81 19.04
CA PRO A 294 1.68 17.21 20.32
C PRO A 294 0.65 16.19 20.82
N ASP A 295 0.65 15.99 22.14
CA ASP A 295 -0.26 15.10 22.88
C ASP A 295 -0.36 13.68 22.32
N PHE A 296 0.77 13.15 21.82
CA PHE A 296 0.84 11.84 21.20
C PHE A 296 0.18 10.73 22.02
N TYR A 297 0.48 10.65 23.33
CA TYR A 297 -0.06 9.58 24.18
C TYR A 297 -1.56 9.74 24.49
N SER A 298 -2.08 10.96 24.61
CA SER A 298 -3.52 11.20 24.77
C SER A 298 -4.27 10.77 23.51
N ARG A 299 -3.69 11.08 22.35
CA ARG A 299 -4.19 10.63 21.05
C ARG A 299 -4.15 9.10 20.94
N LEU A 300 -3.04 8.47 21.31
CA LEU A 300 -2.88 7.01 21.28
C LEU A 300 -3.90 6.35 22.22
N TYR A 301 -4.09 6.90 23.42
CA TYR A 301 -5.07 6.42 24.39
C TYR A 301 -6.50 6.48 23.84
N ALA A 302 -6.85 7.50 23.07
CA ALA A 302 -8.17 7.62 22.44
C ALA A 302 -8.43 6.57 21.33
N LEU A 303 -7.37 5.98 20.75
CA LEU A 303 -7.49 4.90 19.75
C LEU A 303 -7.84 3.55 20.37
N PHE A 304 -7.50 3.30 21.63
CA PHE A 304 -7.88 2.07 22.32
C PHE A 304 -9.40 2.05 22.50
N ARG A 305 -10.09 1.33 21.61
CA ARG A 305 -11.53 1.12 21.63
C ARG A 305 -11.85 -0.32 21.28
N ALA A 306 -13.09 -0.74 21.51
CA ALA A 306 -13.53 -2.11 21.25
C ALA A 306 -13.35 -2.50 19.77
N GLU A 307 -13.49 -1.56 18.83
CA GLU A 307 -13.39 -1.85 17.40
C GLU A 307 -12.00 -2.32 16.99
N VAL A 308 -10.94 -1.88 17.69
CA VAL A 308 -9.54 -2.21 17.37
C VAL A 308 -9.31 -3.72 17.31
N PHE A 309 -9.91 -4.48 18.23
CA PHE A 309 -9.76 -5.93 18.30
C PHE A 309 -10.35 -6.67 17.10
N TYR A 310 -11.30 -6.05 16.39
CA TYR A 310 -11.97 -6.63 15.23
C TYR A 310 -11.37 -6.16 13.90
N THR A 311 -10.42 -5.23 13.93
CA THR A 311 -9.77 -4.74 12.70
C THR A 311 -8.74 -5.72 12.15
N LYS A 312 -8.63 -5.79 10.82
CA LYS A 312 -7.62 -6.61 10.13
C LYS A 312 -6.18 -6.25 10.50
N TYR A 313 -5.93 -4.97 10.85
CA TYR A 313 -4.59 -4.44 11.10
C TYR A 313 -4.23 -4.38 12.59
N ARG A 314 -4.98 -5.10 13.46
CA ARG A 314 -4.80 -5.11 14.91
C ARG A 314 -3.40 -5.55 15.35
N ALA A 315 -2.81 -6.58 14.70
CA ALA A 315 -1.49 -7.08 15.04
C ALA A 315 -0.42 -5.97 14.92
N ARG A 316 -0.48 -5.22 13.81
CA ARG A 316 0.41 -4.07 13.57
C ARG A 316 0.18 -2.95 14.59
N PHE A 317 -1.07 -2.68 14.95
CA PHE A 317 -1.38 -1.68 15.98
C PHE A 317 -0.80 -2.05 17.34
N PHE A 318 -1.04 -3.27 17.83
CA PHE A 318 -0.53 -3.70 19.13
C PHE A 318 1.00 -3.81 19.14
N PHE A 319 1.62 -4.23 18.04
CA PHE A 319 3.07 -4.17 17.90
C PHE A 319 3.61 -2.74 18.07
N LEU A 320 3.03 -1.76 17.36
CA LEU A 320 3.43 -0.37 17.49
C LEU A 320 3.14 0.19 18.89
N ALA A 321 1.98 -0.15 19.47
CA ALA A 321 1.62 0.27 20.82
C ALA A 321 2.61 -0.24 21.87
N ASP A 322 3.09 -1.48 21.73
CA ASP A 322 4.10 -2.05 22.62
C ASP A 322 5.41 -1.27 22.53
N VAL A 323 5.86 -0.99 21.30
CA VAL A 323 7.06 -0.16 21.05
C VAL A 323 6.92 1.24 21.67
N PHE A 324 5.76 1.89 21.52
CA PHE A 324 5.52 3.22 22.09
C PHE A 324 5.53 3.22 23.63
N LEU A 325 5.07 2.14 24.25
CA LEU A 325 5.01 1.97 25.71
C LEU A 325 6.28 1.35 26.29
N THR A 326 7.30 1.10 25.48
CA THR A 326 8.64 0.70 25.93
C THR A 326 9.51 1.91 26.31
N SER A 327 9.06 3.14 26.01
CA SER A 327 9.82 4.35 26.32
C SER A 327 10.07 4.53 27.83
N THR A 328 11.33 4.78 28.20
CA THR A 328 11.77 4.93 29.60
C THR A 328 11.30 6.22 30.26
N HIS A 329 10.86 7.20 29.47
CA HIS A 329 10.44 8.52 29.96
C HIS A 329 8.93 8.59 30.28
N LEU A 330 8.24 7.45 30.28
CA LEU A 330 6.81 7.43 30.55
C LEU A 330 6.52 7.44 32.05
N PRO A 331 5.66 8.36 32.52
CA PRO A 331 5.27 8.36 33.92
C PRO A 331 4.33 7.18 34.22
N ALA A 332 4.43 6.64 35.44
CA ALA A 332 3.69 5.46 35.85
C ALA A 332 2.16 5.61 35.72
N TYR A 333 1.62 6.80 35.97
CA TYR A 333 0.16 7.05 35.84
C TYR A 333 -0.33 6.84 34.41
N LEU A 334 0.50 7.15 33.42
CA LEU A 334 0.13 7.06 32.01
C LEU A 334 0.06 5.61 31.58
N VAL A 335 1.07 4.83 31.95
CA VAL A 335 1.11 3.38 31.68
C VAL A 335 -0.02 2.66 32.42
N ALA A 336 -0.30 3.06 33.67
CA ALA A 336 -1.44 2.57 34.43
C ALA A 336 -2.78 2.82 33.71
N ALA A 337 -2.96 4.01 33.10
CA ALA A 337 -4.15 4.33 32.31
C ALA A 337 -4.31 3.38 31.12
N PHE A 338 -3.24 3.15 30.35
CA PHE A 338 -3.25 2.18 29.25
C PHE A 338 -3.56 0.76 29.74
N ALA A 339 -2.92 0.30 30.81
CA ALA A 339 -3.14 -1.02 31.39
C ALA A 339 -4.60 -1.23 31.84
N LYS A 340 -5.16 -0.26 32.58
CA LYS A 340 -6.54 -0.31 33.06
C LYS A 340 -7.55 -0.27 31.92
N LYS A 341 -7.37 0.62 30.94
CA LYS A 341 -8.24 0.72 29.77
C LYS A 341 -8.21 -0.55 28.92
N MET A 342 -7.03 -1.11 28.67
CA MET A 342 -6.90 -2.40 27.98
C MET A 342 -7.56 -3.53 28.75
N SER A 343 -7.47 -3.53 30.09
CA SER A 343 -8.11 -4.54 30.94
C SER A 343 -9.64 -4.49 30.83
N ARG A 344 -10.25 -3.31 30.84
CA ARG A 344 -11.69 -3.13 30.59
C ARG A 344 -12.10 -3.59 29.21
N LEU A 345 -11.36 -3.15 28.20
CA LEU A 345 -11.57 -3.55 26.82
C LEU A 345 -11.43 -5.08 26.62
N CYS A 346 -10.58 -5.74 27.40
CA CYS A 346 -10.37 -7.18 27.37
C CYS A 346 -11.64 -7.98 27.74
N LEU A 347 -12.55 -7.40 28.54
CA LEU A 347 -13.81 -8.05 28.93
C LEU A 347 -14.77 -8.25 27.76
N THR A 348 -14.77 -7.33 26.80
CA THR A 348 -15.60 -7.41 25.58
C THR A 348 -14.82 -7.88 24.35
N ALA A 349 -13.51 -8.06 24.49
CA ALA A 349 -12.64 -8.53 23.44
C ALA A 349 -12.88 -10.02 23.12
N PRO A 350 -12.68 -10.43 21.86
CA PRO A 350 -12.75 -11.83 21.48
C PRO A 350 -11.60 -12.64 22.11
N ALA A 351 -11.80 -13.95 22.26
CA ALA A 351 -10.87 -14.81 22.98
C ALA A 351 -9.44 -14.82 22.37
N TYR A 352 -9.33 -14.74 21.04
CA TYR A 352 -8.02 -14.62 20.38
C TYR A 352 -7.29 -13.32 20.73
N SER A 353 -8.03 -12.23 21.00
CA SER A 353 -7.44 -10.95 21.35
C SER A 353 -6.96 -10.91 22.80
N GLN A 354 -7.74 -11.50 23.70
CA GLN A 354 -7.36 -11.64 25.11
C GLN A 354 -6.01 -12.35 25.26
N MET A 355 -5.69 -13.29 24.35
CA MET A 355 -4.43 -14.04 24.39
C MET A 355 -3.17 -13.20 24.22
N HIS A 356 -3.23 -12.04 23.54
CA HIS A 356 -2.09 -11.13 23.43
C HIS A 356 -2.22 -9.90 24.34
N VAL A 357 -3.44 -9.41 24.59
CA VAL A 357 -3.67 -8.26 25.48
C VAL A 357 -3.29 -8.56 26.93
N ILE A 358 -3.58 -9.76 27.44
CA ILE A 358 -3.23 -10.11 28.83
C ILE A 358 -1.71 -10.14 29.05
N PRO A 359 -0.89 -10.83 28.22
CA PRO A 359 0.57 -10.73 28.29
C PRO A 359 1.09 -9.31 28.05
N PHE A 360 0.46 -8.52 27.18
CA PHE A 360 0.82 -7.12 26.98
C PHE A 360 0.70 -6.33 28.29
N ILE A 361 -0.43 -6.43 28.98
CA ILE A 361 -0.64 -5.77 30.28
C ILE A 361 0.39 -6.27 31.30
N GLY A 362 0.67 -7.57 31.29
CA GLY A 362 1.72 -8.16 32.10
C GLY A 362 3.12 -7.57 31.82
N ASN A 363 3.49 -7.39 30.55
CA ASN A 363 4.75 -6.74 30.16
C ASN A 363 4.82 -5.29 30.68
N LEU A 364 3.71 -4.54 30.64
CA LEU A 364 3.67 -3.20 31.23
C LEU A 364 3.93 -3.19 32.75
N ILE A 365 3.39 -4.18 33.47
CA ILE A 365 3.63 -4.33 34.92
C ILE A 365 5.08 -4.72 35.20
N ILE A 366 5.67 -5.60 34.38
CA ILE A 366 7.09 -5.99 34.48
C ILE A 366 8.00 -4.77 34.25
N ARG A 367 7.69 -3.93 33.25
CA ARG A 367 8.45 -2.70 32.94
C ARG A 367 8.32 -1.64 34.03
N HIS A 368 7.14 -1.51 34.64
CA HIS A 368 6.83 -0.48 35.64
C HIS A 368 6.31 -1.08 36.95
N ALA A 369 7.24 -1.42 37.85
CA ALA A 369 6.93 -2.06 39.14
C ALA A 369 5.90 -1.31 40.01
N THR A 370 5.78 0.02 39.85
CA THR A 370 4.75 0.84 40.53
C THR A 370 3.32 0.40 40.22
N LEU A 371 3.07 -0.22 39.06
CA LEU A 371 1.76 -0.76 38.69
C LEU A 371 1.39 -2.01 39.51
N GLY A 372 2.34 -2.60 40.25
CA GLY A 372 2.07 -3.70 41.17
C GLY A 372 0.99 -3.36 42.21
N ARG A 373 0.82 -2.08 42.58
CA ARG A 373 -0.27 -1.61 43.44
C ARG A 373 -1.66 -1.93 42.86
N MET A 374 -1.81 -1.91 41.55
CA MET A 374 -3.10 -2.20 40.88
C MET A 374 -3.46 -3.70 40.91
N VAL A 375 -2.46 -4.55 41.13
CA VAL A 375 -2.62 -6.00 41.31
C VAL A 375 -2.85 -6.33 42.78
N HIS A 376 -2.07 -5.72 43.67
CA HIS A 376 -2.13 -5.96 45.10
C HIS A 376 -2.11 -4.63 45.86
N CYS A 377 -3.21 -4.32 46.54
CA CYS A 377 -3.34 -3.15 47.40
C CYS A 377 -3.87 -3.58 48.77
N GLU A 378 -3.11 -3.31 49.84
CA GLU A 378 -3.50 -3.64 51.22
C GLU A 378 -4.51 -2.62 51.80
N ASP A 379 -4.55 -1.41 51.25
CA ASP A 379 -5.32 -0.28 51.77
C ASP A 379 -6.83 -0.35 51.43
N VAL A 380 -7.18 -0.98 50.30
CA VAL A 380 -8.54 -0.95 49.76
C VAL A 380 -9.31 -2.21 50.19
N LYS A 381 -10.18 -2.06 51.19
CA LYS A 381 -11.01 -3.15 51.73
C LYS A 381 -12.39 -3.27 51.06
N ASP A 382 -12.90 -2.17 50.51
CA ASP A 382 -14.25 -2.10 49.93
C ASP A 382 -14.20 -1.79 48.42
N LEU A 383 -14.98 -2.55 47.64
CA LEU A 383 -15.18 -2.39 46.18
C LEU A 383 -16.18 -1.26 45.81
N SER A 384 -16.64 -0.47 46.79
CA SER A 384 -17.85 0.34 46.63
C SER A 384 -17.76 1.42 45.55
N MET A 385 -16.57 1.97 45.27
CA MET A 385 -16.34 2.95 44.18
C MET A 385 -14.93 2.82 43.59
N ASP A 386 -14.83 2.31 42.35
CA ASP A 386 -13.59 2.36 41.55
C ASP A 386 -13.32 3.81 41.09
N PRO A 387 -12.16 4.43 41.44
CA PRO A 387 -11.86 5.82 41.08
C PRO A 387 -11.57 6.04 39.59
N PHE A 388 -11.41 4.98 38.79
CA PHE A 388 -11.06 5.09 37.38
C PHE A 388 -12.19 5.69 36.52
N ILE A 389 -11.85 6.74 35.76
CA ILE A 389 -12.77 7.45 34.86
C ILE A 389 -12.56 6.96 33.43
N GLU A 390 -13.52 6.18 32.91
CA GLU A 390 -13.42 5.57 31.58
C GLU A 390 -13.66 6.54 30.42
N THR A 391 -14.52 7.54 30.63
CA THR A 391 -14.89 8.54 29.61
C THR A 391 -13.81 9.59 29.37
N GLU A 392 -12.81 9.64 30.25
CA GLU A 392 -11.73 10.62 30.16
C GLU A 392 -10.81 10.30 28.98
N THR A 393 -10.40 11.32 28.23
CA THR A 393 -9.50 11.17 27.07
C THR A 393 -8.05 11.40 27.45
N ASP A 394 -7.81 12.17 28.51
CA ASP A 394 -6.47 12.42 29.03
C ASP A 394 -6.04 11.29 29.99
N PRO A 395 -5.01 10.49 29.67
CA PRO A 395 -4.56 9.41 30.54
C PRO A 395 -4.12 9.93 31.92
N ALA A 396 -3.66 11.18 32.04
CA ALA A 396 -3.25 11.77 33.31
C ALA A 396 -4.41 11.96 34.29
N LYS A 397 -5.62 12.20 33.78
CA LYS A 397 -6.82 12.50 34.60
C LYS A 397 -7.67 11.26 34.87
N SER A 398 -7.35 10.12 34.25
CA SER A 398 -8.10 8.87 34.38
C SER A 398 -8.08 8.24 35.78
N ARG A 399 -7.14 8.64 36.65
CA ARG A 399 -6.92 8.09 38.01
C ARG A 399 -6.73 6.56 38.04
N ALA A 400 -6.19 5.98 36.98
CA ALA A 400 -6.01 4.54 36.87
C ALA A 400 -5.08 3.92 37.92
N LEU A 401 -4.07 4.65 38.40
CA LEU A 401 -3.12 4.14 39.40
C LEU A 401 -3.76 3.94 40.78
N GLU A 402 -4.84 4.67 41.07
CA GLU A 402 -5.63 4.53 42.31
C GLU A 402 -6.63 3.37 42.22
N SER A 403 -6.82 2.81 41.02
CA SER A 403 -7.71 1.69 40.73
C SER A 403 -6.97 0.34 40.80
N SER A 404 -7.73 -0.75 40.81
CA SER A 404 -7.22 -2.12 40.73
C SER A 404 -7.65 -2.83 39.43
N LEU A 405 -6.96 -3.91 39.05
CA LEU A 405 -7.21 -4.68 37.82
C LEU A 405 -8.21 -5.84 38.02
N TRP A 406 -9.41 -5.53 38.52
CA TRP A 406 -10.46 -6.56 38.72
C TRP A 406 -10.86 -7.27 37.44
N GLU A 407 -10.75 -6.60 36.30
CA GLU A 407 -11.12 -7.14 34.99
C GLU A 407 -10.26 -8.35 34.60
N LEU A 408 -9.00 -8.37 35.01
CA LEU A 408 -8.15 -9.53 34.78
C LEU A 408 -8.46 -10.66 35.77
N LYS A 409 -8.91 -10.32 37.00
CA LYS A 409 -9.39 -11.32 37.97
C LYS A 409 -10.65 -12.02 37.49
N THR A 410 -11.60 -11.28 36.91
CA THR A 410 -12.83 -11.86 36.33
C THR A 410 -12.54 -12.71 35.09
N LEU A 411 -11.53 -12.37 34.29
CA LEU A 411 -11.10 -13.18 33.14
C LEU A 411 -10.50 -14.55 33.54
N GLN A 412 -10.20 -14.78 34.82
CA GLN A 412 -9.76 -16.10 35.30
C GLN A 412 -10.88 -17.15 35.24
N SER A 413 -12.16 -16.74 35.22
CA SER A 413 -13.32 -17.63 35.03
C SER A 413 -13.82 -17.65 33.58
N HIS A 414 -12.96 -17.35 32.61
CA HIS A 414 -13.30 -17.36 31.19
C HIS A 414 -13.52 -18.78 30.65
N TRP A 415 -14.48 -18.94 29.73
CA TRP A 415 -14.84 -20.24 29.12
C TRP A 415 -13.67 -20.89 28.36
N PHE A 416 -12.82 -20.07 27.74
CA PHE A 416 -11.62 -20.54 27.07
C PHE A 416 -10.47 -20.71 28.06
N HIS A 417 -10.12 -21.97 28.33
CA HIS A 417 -9.13 -22.34 29.36
C HIS A 417 -7.76 -21.65 29.19
N ARG A 418 -7.28 -21.41 27.95
CA ARG A 418 -5.98 -20.76 27.75
C ARG A 418 -6.00 -19.26 28.10
N ALA A 419 -7.10 -18.56 27.81
CA ALA A 419 -7.28 -17.18 28.23
C ALA A 419 -7.36 -17.08 29.77
N ALA A 420 -8.11 -18.00 30.40
CA ALA A 420 -8.16 -18.12 31.86
C ALA A 420 -6.78 -18.41 32.47
N ALA A 421 -5.99 -19.31 31.86
CA ALA A 421 -4.63 -19.60 32.30
C ALA A 421 -3.71 -18.38 32.18
N LYS A 422 -3.83 -17.60 31.09
CA LYS A 422 -3.09 -16.33 30.93
C LYS A 422 -3.54 -15.27 31.94
N ALA A 423 -4.82 -15.20 32.30
CA ALA A 423 -5.30 -14.26 33.32
C ALA A 423 -4.78 -14.59 34.73
N ARG A 424 -4.41 -15.84 35.00
CA ARG A 424 -3.78 -16.27 36.26
C ARG A 424 -2.33 -15.82 36.43
N ILE A 425 -1.74 -15.10 35.46
CA ILE A 425 -0.40 -14.50 35.64
C ILE A 425 -0.33 -13.56 36.84
N ILE A 426 -1.47 -13.00 37.25
CA ILE A 426 -1.58 -12.02 38.34
C ILE A 426 -1.49 -12.68 39.72
N ASP A 427 -1.91 -13.95 39.82
CA ASP A 427 -1.84 -14.68 41.10
C ASP A 427 -0.43 -15.23 41.37
N ASN A 428 0.41 -15.30 40.34
CA ASN A 428 1.79 -15.77 40.41
C ASN A 428 2.76 -14.60 40.43
N PRO A 429 3.98 -14.77 40.98
CA PRO A 429 5.01 -13.75 40.87
C PRO A 429 5.36 -13.50 39.39
N PHE A 430 5.42 -12.23 39.00
CA PHE A 430 5.75 -11.85 37.63
C PHE A 430 7.19 -12.30 37.25
N PRO A 431 7.40 -12.79 36.02
CA PRO A 431 8.73 -13.15 35.55
C PRO A 431 9.61 -11.90 35.39
N LYS A 432 10.94 -12.09 35.41
CA LYS A 432 11.91 -11.01 35.14
C LYS A 432 12.06 -10.69 33.65
N ILE A 433 11.62 -11.60 32.77
CA ILE A 433 11.75 -11.49 31.32
C ILE A 433 10.36 -11.28 30.75
N GLU A 434 10.26 -10.38 29.78
CA GLU A 434 9.03 -10.09 29.06
C GLU A 434 8.56 -11.26 28.20
N TRP A 435 7.25 -11.36 27.99
CA TRP A 435 6.67 -12.30 27.05
C TRP A 435 6.80 -11.77 25.62
N ASP A 436 7.20 -12.64 24.70
CA ASP A 436 7.16 -12.33 23.27
C ASP A 436 5.70 -12.30 22.78
N LEU A 437 5.33 -11.19 22.15
CA LEU A 437 4.00 -10.96 21.61
C LEU A 437 3.91 -11.29 20.13
N SER A 438 5.02 -11.31 19.39
CA SER A 438 5.04 -11.40 17.92
C SER A 438 4.28 -12.61 17.39
N ASP A 439 4.45 -13.77 18.02
CA ASP A 439 3.81 -15.04 17.61
C ASP A 439 2.29 -15.07 17.85
N VAL A 440 1.78 -14.24 18.77
CA VAL A 440 0.38 -14.32 19.24
C VAL A 440 -0.51 -13.24 18.61
N LEU A 441 0.09 -12.18 18.06
CA LEU A 441 -0.64 -11.03 17.53
C LEU A 441 -1.52 -11.35 16.31
N GLU A 442 -1.13 -12.32 15.48
CA GLU A 442 -1.84 -12.71 14.25
C GLU A 442 -2.92 -13.78 14.44
N ALA A 443 -3.13 -14.26 15.67
CA ALA A 443 -4.03 -15.39 15.92
C ALA A 443 -5.51 -15.04 15.69
N ASP A 444 -6.20 -15.78 14.82
CA ASP A 444 -7.66 -15.64 14.57
C ASP A 444 -8.46 -16.87 15.06
N TYR A 445 -9.79 -16.77 15.08
CA TYR A 445 -10.66 -17.91 15.45
C TYR A 445 -10.44 -19.19 14.63
N PRO A 446 -10.27 -19.16 13.29
CA PRO A 446 -9.98 -20.36 12.51
C PRO A 446 -8.66 -21.03 12.96
N GLN A 447 -7.62 -20.24 13.25
CA GLN A 447 -6.35 -20.77 13.73
C GLN A 447 -6.49 -21.35 15.14
N LEU A 448 -7.24 -20.69 16.04
CA LEU A 448 -7.53 -21.25 17.36
C LEU A 448 -8.30 -22.56 17.26
N PHE A 449 -9.25 -22.65 16.33
CA PHE A 449 -10.02 -23.87 16.09
C PHE A 449 -9.13 -24.98 15.54
N GLU A 450 -8.28 -24.70 14.56
CA GLU A 450 -7.31 -25.68 14.05
C GLU A 450 -6.34 -26.17 15.13
N GLN A 451 -5.89 -25.28 16.01
CA GLN A 451 -5.06 -25.65 17.16
C GLN A 451 -5.83 -26.58 18.09
N ALA A 452 -7.09 -26.26 18.42
CA ALA A 452 -7.93 -27.10 19.26
C ALA A 452 -8.19 -28.49 18.65
N VAL A 453 -8.34 -28.58 17.32
CA VAL A 453 -8.49 -29.87 16.61
C VAL A 453 -7.20 -30.70 16.65
N LYS A 454 -6.04 -30.04 16.58
CA LYS A 454 -4.72 -30.71 16.68
C LYS A 454 -4.41 -31.17 18.11
N GLU A 455 -4.93 -30.48 19.11
CA GLU A 455 -4.80 -30.86 20.51
C GLU A 455 -5.57 -32.14 20.82
N LYS A 456 -4.87 -33.27 20.74
CA LYS A 456 -5.43 -34.54 21.19
C LYS A 456 -5.52 -34.56 22.70
N TYR A 457 -6.74 -34.65 23.22
CA TYR A 457 -6.97 -34.90 24.64
C TYR A 457 -6.30 -36.23 25.04
N LYS A 458 -5.39 -36.18 26.01
CA LYS A 458 -4.71 -37.36 26.54
C LYS A 458 -5.54 -37.91 27.70
N GLY A 459 -6.54 -38.73 27.39
CA GLY A 459 -7.38 -39.38 28.38
C GLY A 459 -8.73 -39.83 27.85
N VAL A 460 -9.54 -40.45 28.70
CA VAL A 460 -10.96 -40.71 28.42
C VAL A 460 -11.71 -39.39 28.57
N VAL A 461 -12.43 -38.98 27.53
CA VAL A 461 -13.24 -37.75 27.59
C VAL A 461 -14.34 -37.95 28.63
N PRO A 462 -14.44 -37.10 29.67
CA PRO A 462 -15.47 -37.22 30.68
C PRO A 462 -16.85 -36.99 30.04
N ILE A 463 -17.79 -37.89 30.33
CA ILE A 463 -19.18 -37.78 29.91
C ILE A 463 -20.05 -37.33 31.07
N ASN A 464 -21.20 -36.71 30.77
CA ASN A 464 -22.14 -36.28 31.79
C ASN A 464 -22.70 -37.51 32.56
N TYR A 465 -22.71 -37.43 33.89
CA TYR A 465 -23.25 -38.49 34.76
C TYR A 465 -24.77 -38.59 34.66
N HIS A 466 -25.45 -37.44 34.48
CA HIS A 466 -26.90 -37.39 34.34
C HIS A 466 -27.31 -37.83 32.93
N LYS A 467 -28.08 -38.92 32.85
CA LYS A 467 -28.65 -39.39 31.58
C LYS A 467 -29.62 -38.35 31.02
N PRO A 468 -29.53 -38.00 29.73
CA PRO A 468 -30.47 -37.06 29.11
C PRO A 468 -31.89 -37.63 29.12
N LYS A 469 -32.84 -36.92 29.73
CA LYS A 469 -34.26 -37.34 29.75
C LYS A 469 -35.06 -36.78 28.57
N GLY A 470 -34.52 -35.76 27.90
CA GLY A 470 -35.05 -35.07 26.73
C GLY A 470 -34.22 -33.82 26.44
N LEU A 471 -34.52 -33.07 25.38
CA LEU A 471 -33.76 -31.88 24.98
C LEU A 471 -33.90 -30.67 25.92
N LEU A 472 -35.04 -30.53 26.62
CA LEU A 472 -35.36 -29.42 27.54
C LEU A 472 -36.05 -29.90 28.83
N GLN A 473 -35.80 -31.14 29.24
CA GLN A 473 -36.55 -31.80 30.32
C GLN A 473 -35.75 -31.91 31.63
N HIS A 474 -34.55 -31.32 31.73
CA HIS A 474 -33.82 -31.26 32.98
C HIS A 474 -34.30 -30.09 33.85
N ALA A 475 -34.29 -30.29 35.17
CA ALA A 475 -34.73 -29.28 36.14
C ALA A 475 -33.89 -27.98 36.10
N ASP A 476 -32.66 -28.07 35.59
CA ASP A 476 -31.73 -26.94 35.46
C ASP A 476 -31.80 -26.24 34.08
N ASP A 477 -32.61 -26.75 33.16
CA ASP A 477 -32.70 -26.24 31.79
C ASP A 477 -33.52 -24.94 31.74
N ARG A 478 -32.83 -23.80 31.93
CA ARG A 478 -33.40 -22.45 31.73
C ARG A 478 -33.84 -22.18 30.28
N MET A 479 -33.49 -23.05 29.32
CA MET A 479 -33.99 -22.95 27.95
C MET A 479 -35.46 -23.37 27.84
N SER A 480 -35.93 -24.29 28.71
CA SER A 480 -37.34 -24.72 28.73
C SER A 480 -38.31 -23.59 29.07
N THR A 481 -37.85 -22.57 29.81
CA THR A 481 -38.68 -21.41 30.18
C THR A 481 -38.78 -20.36 29.07
N THR A 482 -37.91 -20.42 28.06
CA THR A 482 -37.82 -19.40 26.99
C THR A 482 -38.11 -19.94 25.60
N TRP A 483 -37.95 -21.24 25.38
CA TRP A 483 -38.15 -21.90 24.10
C TRP A 483 -39.19 -23.00 24.22
N ILE A 484 -40.19 -22.96 23.34
CA ILE A 484 -41.16 -24.02 23.16
C ILE A 484 -40.68 -24.87 21.99
N LEU A 485 -40.48 -26.16 22.23
CA LEU A 485 -40.30 -27.16 21.17
C LEU A 485 -41.70 -27.63 20.76
N GLU A 486 -42.19 -27.17 19.60
CA GLU A 486 -43.38 -27.73 18.94
C GLU A 486 -43.06 -29.04 18.20
#